data_AF-A0A523UKI7-F1
#
_entry.id   AF-A0A523UKI7-F1
#
_cell.length_a   1.000
_cell.length_b   1.000
_cell.length_c   1.000
_cell.angle_alpha   90.00
_cell.angle_beta   90.00
_cell.angle_gamma   90.00
#
_symmetry.space_group_name_H-M   'P 1'
#
loop_
_entity.id
_entity.type
_entity.pdbx_description
1 polymer ?
#
loop_
_entity_poly.entity_id
_entity_poly.type
_entity_poly.pdbx_seq_one_letter_code
_entity_poly.pdbx_strand_id
1 'polypeptide(L)'
;MIKQGNLELSFRLALEELAKKDIQRQCQLAGATYKLTHSGKALISLLLINEVYQICYPKGEVTCRGNSRPVNLMKKAIFLRYLNNAKEAGTEEKLVGFNQLPAGSFYNPAFSQRVVKPFVTFFGEQPQKLKWAADKLGGVNIPFGDVGVRVPFLPKVSISFVLWKGDDEFSPDGKVLFNSNITSYLSTEGIIIASEMLFNRLKSITMKESKYGQN
;
A
#
# COMPACT_ATOMS: atom_id res chain seq x y z
N MET A 1 -16.57 10.90 -2.21
CA MET A 1 -16.84 9.53 -1.71
C MET A 1 -17.28 8.66 -2.88
N ILE A 2 -16.50 7.62 -3.22
CA ILE A 2 -16.95 6.61 -4.18
C ILE A 2 -18.14 5.88 -3.55
N LYS A 3 -19.30 5.85 -4.23
CA LYS A 3 -20.48 5.09 -3.78
C LYS A 3 -20.15 3.59 -3.78
N GLN A 4 -20.57 2.87 -2.75
CA GLN A 4 -20.31 1.42 -2.58
C GLN A 4 -20.65 0.58 -3.81
N GLY A 5 -21.75 0.90 -4.51
CA GLY A 5 -22.14 0.21 -5.75
C GLY A 5 -21.17 0.40 -6.93
N ASN A 6 -20.44 1.52 -6.99
CA ASN A 6 -19.40 1.72 -8.01
C ASN A 6 -18.19 0.83 -7.76
N LEU A 7 -17.86 0.58 -6.49
CA LEU A 7 -16.73 -0.24 -6.12
C LEU A 7 -17.00 -1.74 -6.33
N GLU A 8 -18.24 -2.21 -6.14
CA GLU A 8 -18.63 -3.59 -6.43
C GLU A 8 -18.62 -3.88 -7.93
N LEU A 9 -19.10 -2.94 -8.75
CA LEU A 9 -19.00 -3.02 -10.20
C LEU A 9 -17.54 -3.04 -10.65
N SER A 10 -16.71 -2.11 -10.14
CA SER A 10 -15.27 -2.07 -10.45
C SER A 10 -14.57 -3.37 -10.05
N PHE A 11 -14.94 -3.97 -8.92
CA PHE A 11 -14.40 -5.25 -8.47
C PHE A 11 -14.77 -6.39 -9.43
N ARG A 12 -16.04 -6.48 -9.86
CA ARG A 12 -16.48 -7.49 -10.84
C ARG A 12 -15.77 -7.35 -12.18
N LEU A 13 -15.70 -6.13 -12.72
CA LEU A 13 -15.00 -5.86 -13.98
C LEU A 13 -13.51 -6.23 -13.90
N ALA A 14 -12.86 -5.99 -12.75
CA ALA A 14 -11.47 -6.39 -12.56
C ALA A 14 -11.29 -7.92 -12.51
N LEU A 15 -12.26 -8.70 -11.99
CA LEU A 15 -12.22 -10.16 -12.07
C LEU A 15 -12.37 -10.65 -13.51
N GLU A 16 -13.33 -10.08 -14.25
CA GLU A 16 -13.57 -10.41 -15.66
C GLU A 16 -12.34 -10.12 -16.52
N GLU A 17 -11.65 -9.01 -16.26
CA GLU A 17 -10.42 -8.67 -16.97
C GLU A 17 -9.27 -9.62 -16.63
N LEU A 18 -9.16 -10.04 -15.37
CA LEU A 18 -8.15 -11.01 -14.94
C LEU A 18 -8.39 -12.38 -15.59
N ALA A 19 -9.67 -12.74 -15.80
CA ALA A 19 -10.05 -14.00 -16.42
C ALA A 19 -9.66 -14.09 -17.91
N LYS A 20 -9.42 -12.96 -18.58
CA LYS A 20 -8.94 -12.91 -19.97
C LYS A 20 -7.43 -13.13 -20.10
N LYS A 21 -6.70 -13.29 -18.98
CA LYS A 21 -5.24 -13.38 -18.94
C LYS A 21 -4.77 -14.75 -18.47
N ASP A 22 -3.51 -15.08 -18.74
CA ASP A 22 -2.82 -16.17 -18.06
C ASP A 22 -2.57 -15.80 -16.59
N ILE A 23 -3.39 -16.36 -15.70
CA ILE A 23 -3.37 -16.05 -14.27
C ILE A 23 -2.05 -16.46 -13.61
N GLN A 24 -1.46 -17.58 -14.03
CA GLN A 24 -0.20 -18.03 -13.46
C GLN A 24 0.90 -17.02 -13.82
N ARG A 25 0.95 -16.58 -15.08
CA ARG A 25 1.86 -15.53 -15.52
C ARG A 25 1.60 -14.20 -14.79
N GLN A 26 0.33 -13.78 -14.65
CA GLN A 26 -0.01 -12.54 -13.93
C GLN A 26 0.43 -12.61 -12.46
N CYS A 27 0.25 -13.76 -11.79
CA CYS A 27 0.72 -13.95 -10.42
C CYS A 27 2.24 -13.81 -10.32
N GLN A 28 2.99 -14.42 -11.24
CA GLN A 28 4.46 -14.29 -11.28
C GLN A 28 4.90 -12.84 -11.42
N LEU A 29 4.31 -12.10 -12.38
CA LEU A 29 4.61 -10.69 -12.60
C LEU A 29 4.29 -9.83 -11.36
N ALA A 30 3.21 -10.16 -10.65
CA ALA A 30 2.78 -9.49 -9.44
C ALA A 30 3.59 -9.88 -8.18
N GLY A 31 4.49 -10.87 -8.28
CA GLY A 31 5.13 -11.45 -7.08
C GLY A 31 4.14 -12.17 -6.15
N ALA A 32 3.02 -12.65 -6.70
CA ALA A 32 2.05 -13.48 -6.01
C ALA A 32 2.36 -14.97 -6.23
N THR A 33 2.02 -15.82 -5.26
CA THR A 33 2.09 -17.28 -5.45
C THR A 33 0.75 -17.81 -5.94
N TYR A 34 0.79 -18.72 -6.90
CA TYR A 34 -0.39 -19.39 -7.46
C TYR A 34 -0.37 -20.87 -7.11
N LYS A 35 -1.51 -21.42 -6.66
CA LYS A 35 -1.69 -22.87 -6.43
C LYS A 35 -3.03 -23.34 -6.97
N LEU A 36 -3.03 -24.44 -7.72
CA LEU A 36 -4.26 -25.16 -8.07
C LEU A 36 -4.75 -25.95 -6.85
N THR A 37 -6.05 -25.91 -6.59
CA THR A 37 -6.70 -26.77 -5.61
C THR A 37 -7.18 -28.07 -6.28
N HIS A 38 -7.40 -29.12 -5.50
CA HIS A 38 -7.97 -30.38 -5.99
C HIS A 38 -9.33 -30.23 -6.69
N SER A 39 -10.06 -29.15 -6.38
CA SER A 39 -11.35 -28.80 -7.00
C SER A 39 -11.24 -28.02 -8.32
N GLY A 40 -10.04 -27.85 -8.87
CA GLY A 40 -9.79 -27.08 -10.11
C GLY A 40 -9.87 -25.56 -9.93
N LYS A 41 -10.04 -25.07 -8.70
CA LYS A 41 -9.99 -23.63 -8.38
C LYS A 41 -8.53 -23.20 -8.18
N ALA A 42 -8.28 -21.91 -8.30
CA ALA A 42 -6.96 -21.35 -8.03
C ALA A 42 -6.96 -20.55 -6.73
N LEU A 43 -5.89 -20.72 -5.94
CA LEU A 43 -5.63 -19.95 -4.75
C LEU A 43 -4.40 -19.06 -4.99
N ILE A 44 -4.64 -17.75 -5.05
CA ILE A 44 -3.57 -16.76 -5.20
C ILE A 44 -3.23 -16.24 -3.81
N SER A 45 -1.95 -16.29 -3.42
CA SER A 45 -1.48 -15.67 -2.17
C SER A 45 -0.60 -14.46 -2.47
N LEU A 46 -0.93 -13.34 -1.84
CA LEU A 46 -0.33 -12.04 -2.11
C LEU A 46 -0.11 -11.27 -0.79
N LEU A 47 1.07 -10.68 -0.65
CA LEU A 47 1.41 -9.84 0.49
C LEU A 47 0.82 -8.44 0.35
N LEU A 48 0.20 -7.94 1.42
CA LEU A 48 -0.20 -6.55 1.58
C LEU A 48 0.19 -6.08 2.99
N ILE A 49 1.13 -5.13 3.07
CA ILE A 49 1.62 -4.55 4.34
C ILE A 49 1.99 -5.63 5.37
N ASN A 50 2.92 -6.52 4.99
CA ASN A 50 3.42 -7.63 5.81
C ASN A 50 2.34 -8.66 6.28
N GLU A 51 1.16 -8.68 5.65
CA GLU A 51 0.12 -9.69 5.87
C GLU A 51 -0.16 -10.44 4.56
N VAL A 52 -0.30 -11.78 4.64
CA VAL A 52 -0.60 -12.61 3.47
C VAL A 52 -2.11 -12.70 3.29
N TYR A 53 -2.59 -12.37 2.09
CA TYR A 53 -3.98 -12.50 1.70
C TYR A 53 -4.14 -13.62 0.69
N GLN A 54 -5.25 -14.34 0.78
CA GLN A 54 -5.62 -15.42 -0.12
C GLN A 54 -6.84 -15.03 -0.94
N ILE A 55 -6.72 -15.15 -2.26
CA ILE A 55 -7.77 -14.84 -3.22
C ILE A 55 -8.20 -16.15 -3.89
N CYS A 56 -9.44 -16.55 -3.68
CA CYS A 56 -10.05 -17.71 -4.31
C CYS A 56 -10.55 -17.32 -5.71
N TYR A 57 -9.90 -17.84 -6.75
CA TYR A 57 -10.27 -17.61 -8.14
C TYR A 57 -11.09 -18.79 -8.70
N PRO A 58 -12.16 -18.56 -9.49
CA PRO A 58 -12.60 -17.28 -10.08
C PRO A 58 -13.54 -16.43 -9.21
N LYS A 59 -13.97 -16.91 -8.04
CA LYS A 59 -15.03 -16.25 -7.23
C LYS A 59 -14.63 -14.87 -6.70
N GLY A 60 -13.33 -14.60 -6.54
CA GLY A 60 -12.80 -13.34 -6.01
C GLY A 60 -12.98 -13.17 -4.49
N GLU A 61 -13.27 -14.24 -3.76
CA GLU A 61 -13.29 -14.17 -2.29
C GLU A 61 -11.88 -13.94 -1.77
N VAL A 62 -11.73 -12.96 -0.88
CA VAL A 62 -10.44 -12.60 -0.30
C VAL A 62 -10.50 -12.75 1.22
N THR A 63 -9.55 -13.50 1.75
CA THR A 63 -9.36 -13.72 3.19
C THR A 63 -7.94 -13.36 3.61
N CYS A 64 -7.75 -12.97 4.87
CA CYS A 64 -6.41 -12.77 5.43
C CYS A 64 -5.93 -14.11 6.03
N ARG A 65 -4.71 -14.52 5.71
CA ARG A 65 -4.14 -15.76 6.25
C ARG A 65 -3.91 -15.58 7.75
N GLY A 66 -4.53 -16.44 8.56
CA GLY A 66 -4.50 -16.35 10.02
C GLY A 66 -5.62 -15.50 10.63
N ASN A 67 -6.50 -14.92 9.80
CA ASN A 67 -7.71 -14.24 10.28
C ASN A 67 -8.85 -14.41 9.26
N SER A 68 -9.86 -15.19 9.63
CA SER A 68 -11.04 -15.46 8.78
C SER A 68 -11.97 -14.25 8.58
N ARG A 69 -11.57 -13.04 9.00
CA ARG A 69 -12.35 -11.83 8.77
C ARG A 69 -12.46 -11.51 7.27
N PRO A 70 -13.66 -11.19 6.78
CA PRO A 70 -13.86 -10.69 5.43
C PRO A 70 -13.02 -9.44 5.17
N VAL A 71 -12.35 -9.42 4.03
CA VAL A 71 -11.57 -8.27 3.59
C VAL A 71 -12.52 -7.21 3.00
N ASN A 72 -12.32 -5.94 3.39
CA ASN A 72 -13.15 -4.85 2.86
C ASN A 72 -12.97 -4.68 1.34
N LEU A 73 -13.98 -4.09 0.70
CA LEU A 73 -14.05 -3.99 -0.76
C LEU A 73 -12.92 -3.13 -1.36
N MET A 74 -12.40 -2.15 -0.60
CA MET A 74 -11.27 -1.30 -1.04
C MET A 74 -9.98 -2.10 -1.20
N LYS A 75 -9.64 -2.95 -0.21
CA LYS A 75 -8.49 -3.86 -0.29
C LYS A 75 -8.64 -4.84 -1.45
N LYS A 76 -9.84 -5.38 -1.63
CA LYS A 76 -10.16 -6.27 -2.75
C LYS A 76 -9.91 -5.59 -4.11
N ALA A 77 -10.35 -4.34 -4.27
CA ALA A 77 -10.12 -3.56 -5.48
C ALA A 77 -8.62 -3.31 -5.75
N ILE A 78 -7.84 -2.99 -4.71
CA ILE A 78 -6.38 -2.86 -4.82
C ILE A 78 -5.74 -4.15 -5.32
N PHE A 79 -6.10 -5.31 -4.74
CA PHE A 79 -5.53 -6.60 -5.15
C PHE A 79 -5.79 -6.92 -6.61
N LEU A 80 -7.04 -6.81 -7.06
CA LEU A 80 -7.37 -7.16 -8.43
C LEU A 80 -6.77 -6.18 -9.43
N ARG A 81 -6.77 -4.88 -9.13
CA ARG A 81 -6.14 -3.90 -10.01
C ARG A 81 -4.63 -4.11 -10.10
N TYR A 82 -4.00 -4.42 -8.96
CA TYR A 82 -2.58 -4.76 -8.92
C TYR A 82 -2.25 -5.99 -9.76
N LEU A 83 -3.00 -7.09 -9.59
CA LEU A 83 -2.82 -8.33 -10.35
C LEU A 83 -3.04 -8.10 -11.85
N ASN A 84 -4.08 -7.35 -12.24
CA ASN A 84 -4.35 -7.04 -13.63
C ASN A 84 -3.28 -6.18 -14.29
N ASN A 85 -2.65 -5.28 -13.54
CA ASN A 85 -1.67 -4.35 -14.09
C ASN A 85 -0.23 -4.83 -13.91
N ALA A 86 -0.03 -6.00 -13.31
CA ALA A 86 1.28 -6.57 -13.11
C ALA A 86 1.96 -6.82 -14.46
N LYS A 87 3.15 -6.23 -14.62
CA LYS A 87 3.99 -6.35 -15.81
C LYS A 87 5.44 -6.54 -15.38
N GLU A 88 6.30 -6.81 -16.35
CA GLU A 88 7.73 -6.92 -16.09
C GLU A 88 8.24 -5.63 -15.45
N ALA A 89 9.03 -5.79 -14.38
CA ALA A 89 9.54 -4.66 -13.64
C ALA A 89 10.55 -3.92 -14.51
N GLY A 90 10.26 -2.66 -14.84
CA GLY A 90 11.26 -1.75 -15.37
C GLY A 90 12.35 -1.51 -14.34
N THR A 91 13.58 -1.26 -14.79
CA THR A 91 14.76 -1.02 -13.96
C THR A 91 14.82 0.38 -13.35
N GLU A 92 13.86 1.25 -13.67
CA GLU A 92 13.90 2.64 -13.21
C GLU A 92 13.51 2.75 -11.73
N GLU A 93 14.49 3.13 -10.90
CA GLU A 93 14.30 3.46 -9.48
C GLU A 93 14.33 4.98 -9.27
N LYS A 94 13.43 5.70 -9.94
CA LYS A 94 13.31 7.14 -9.72
C LYS A 94 12.30 7.43 -8.61
N LEU A 95 12.77 8.01 -7.50
CA LEU A 95 11.87 8.49 -6.45
C LEU A 95 11.23 9.82 -6.84
N VAL A 96 9.91 9.89 -6.74
CA VAL A 96 9.10 11.06 -7.09
C VAL A 96 8.09 11.40 -5.99
N GLY A 97 7.76 12.68 -5.87
CA GLY A 97 6.67 13.15 -5.02
C GLY A 97 5.30 12.91 -5.66
N PHE A 98 4.24 12.96 -4.85
CA PHE A 98 2.87 12.74 -5.34
C PHE A 98 2.48 13.69 -6.47
N ASN A 99 2.87 14.96 -6.39
CA ASN A 99 2.58 15.99 -7.40
C ASN A 99 3.23 15.73 -8.77
N GLN A 100 4.26 14.88 -8.83
CA GLN A 100 4.94 14.49 -10.08
C GLN A 100 4.29 13.28 -10.75
N LEU A 101 3.32 12.63 -10.11
CA LEU A 101 2.57 11.54 -10.72
C LEU A 101 1.53 12.07 -11.72
N PRO A 102 1.10 11.27 -12.71
CA PRO A 102 0.00 11.62 -13.59
C PRO A 102 -1.24 12.05 -12.79
N ALA A 103 -1.77 13.24 -13.12
CA ALA A 103 -2.85 13.91 -12.39
C ALA A 103 -2.60 14.16 -10.89
N GLY A 104 -1.38 13.93 -10.39
CA GLY A 104 -1.04 14.05 -8.98
C GLY A 104 -1.17 15.47 -8.45
N SER A 105 -0.87 16.48 -9.28
CA SER A 105 -1.09 17.89 -8.96
C SER A 105 -2.54 18.22 -8.63
N PHE A 106 -3.51 17.68 -9.38
CA PHE A 106 -4.95 17.89 -9.16
C PHE A 106 -5.42 17.29 -7.83
N TYR A 107 -4.87 16.14 -7.44
CA TYR A 107 -5.20 15.45 -6.19
C TYR A 107 -4.31 15.84 -5.01
N ASN A 108 -3.30 16.70 -5.21
CA ASN A 108 -2.32 17.02 -4.17
C ASN A 108 -2.95 17.61 -2.89
N PRO A 109 -3.96 18.51 -2.96
CA PRO A 109 -4.63 18.98 -1.75
C PRO A 109 -5.29 17.86 -0.95
N ALA A 110 -5.98 16.93 -1.63
CA ALA A 110 -6.63 15.79 -0.99
C ALA A 110 -5.60 14.81 -0.41
N PHE A 111 -4.50 14.55 -1.12
CA PHE A 111 -3.42 13.70 -0.63
C PHE A 111 -2.74 14.30 0.61
N SER A 112 -2.45 15.60 0.58
CA SER A 112 -1.87 16.33 1.71
C SER A 112 -2.77 16.23 2.95
N GLN A 113 -4.07 16.49 2.81
CA GLN A 113 -5.01 16.44 3.93
C GLN A 113 -5.22 15.02 4.49
N ARG A 114 -5.27 14.00 3.64
CA ARG A 114 -5.56 12.62 4.06
C ARG A 114 -4.35 11.85 4.56
N VAL A 115 -3.16 12.20 4.07
CA VAL A 115 -1.94 11.41 4.30
C VAL A 115 -0.86 12.25 4.94
N VAL A 116 -0.37 13.28 4.26
CA VAL A 116 0.85 14.01 4.69
C VAL A 116 0.64 14.71 6.03
N LYS A 117 -0.42 15.51 6.18
CA LYS A 117 -0.69 16.23 7.42
C LYS A 117 -0.90 15.27 8.60
N PRO A 118 -1.79 14.25 8.54
CA PRO A 118 -1.92 13.27 9.63
C PRO A 118 -0.63 12.53 9.96
N PHE A 119 0.18 12.22 8.95
CA PHE A 119 1.49 11.58 9.10
C PHE A 119 2.45 12.46 9.90
N VAL A 120 2.63 13.72 9.49
CA VAL A 120 3.50 14.68 10.15
C VAL A 120 3.00 14.98 11.56
N THR A 121 1.70 15.21 11.75
CA THR A 121 1.12 15.43 13.08
C THR A 121 1.38 14.25 14.03
N PHE A 122 1.34 13.01 13.53
CA PHE A 122 1.49 11.84 14.39
C PHE A 122 2.95 11.51 14.73
N PHE A 123 3.88 11.65 13.77
CA PHE A 123 5.28 11.26 13.95
C PHE A 123 6.24 12.43 14.16
N GLY A 124 5.83 13.67 13.87
CA GLY A 124 6.68 14.87 13.81
C GLY A 124 7.50 15.13 15.07
N GLU A 125 6.88 14.98 16.25
CA GLU A 125 7.57 15.16 17.54
C GLU A 125 8.52 14.01 17.87
N GLN A 126 8.22 12.79 17.38
CA GLN A 126 8.99 11.58 17.68
C GLN A 126 9.33 10.78 16.42
N PRO A 127 10.20 11.31 15.53
CA PRO A 127 10.54 10.67 14.25
C PRO A 127 11.03 9.22 14.37
N GLN A 128 11.71 8.88 15.48
CA GLN A 128 12.23 7.52 15.68
C GLN A 128 11.12 6.45 15.79
N LYS A 129 9.90 6.84 16.20
CA LYS A 129 8.75 5.92 16.21
C LYS A 129 8.35 5.47 14.79
N LEU A 130 8.54 6.33 13.79
CA LEU A 130 8.32 5.98 12.39
C LEU A 130 9.28 4.87 11.96
N LYS A 131 10.57 5.03 12.26
CA LYS A 131 11.61 4.04 11.99
C LYS A 131 11.29 2.70 12.63
N TRP A 132 11.03 2.70 13.93
CA TRP A 132 10.69 1.49 14.67
C TRP A 132 9.45 0.77 14.09
N ALA A 133 8.38 1.50 13.78
CA ALA A 133 7.16 0.91 13.21
C ALA A 133 7.39 0.39 11.79
N ALA A 134 8.21 1.08 10.99
CA ALA A 134 8.59 0.65 9.65
C ALA A 134 9.38 -0.66 9.68
N ASP A 135 10.35 -0.80 10.59
CA ASP A 135 11.15 -2.04 10.74
C ASP A 135 10.25 -3.26 11.01
N LYS A 136 9.21 -3.11 11.84
CA LYS A 136 8.21 -4.18 12.10
C LYS A 136 7.37 -4.57 10.87
N LEU A 137 7.33 -3.73 9.85
CA LEU A 137 6.66 -3.99 8.58
C LEU A 137 7.62 -4.42 7.46
N GLY A 138 8.88 -4.71 7.78
CA GLY A 138 9.92 -5.03 6.79
C GLY A 138 10.36 -3.81 5.98
N GLY A 139 10.15 -2.61 6.53
CA GLY A 139 10.68 -1.37 5.98
C GLY A 139 12.19 -1.26 6.16
N VAL A 140 12.79 -0.36 5.38
CA VAL A 140 14.23 -0.05 5.42
C VAL A 140 14.45 1.45 5.50
N ASN A 141 15.58 1.88 6.06
CA ASN A 141 15.96 3.29 6.09
C ASN A 141 16.35 3.78 4.69
N ILE A 142 16.05 5.04 4.39
CA ILE A 142 16.48 5.74 3.19
C ILE A 142 17.13 7.07 3.56
N PRO A 143 18.11 7.57 2.78
CA PRO A 143 18.90 8.75 3.13
C PRO A 143 18.18 10.05 2.79
N PHE A 144 16.99 10.27 3.36
CA PHE A 144 16.20 11.48 3.18
C PHE A 144 15.62 11.95 4.52
N GLY A 145 15.62 13.27 4.74
CA GLY A 145 15.16 13.88 5.99
C GLY A 145 15.97 13.46 7.21
N ASP A 146 15.49 13.80 8.40
CA ASP A 146 16.06 13.30 9.65
C ASP A 146 15.70 11.82 9.87
N VAL A 147 14.50 11.43 9.44
CA VAL A 147 14.07 10.03 9.36
C VAL A 147 13.38 9.78 8.03
N GLY A 148 13.99 8.93 7.22
CA GLY A 148 13.42 8.41 5.98
C GLY A 148 13.27 6.89 6.05
N VAL A 149 12.07 6.40 5.74
CA VAL A 149 11.80 4.95 5.65
C VAL A 149 11.11 4.60 4.34
N ARG A 150 11.43 3.45 3.76
CA ARG A 150 10.73 2.82 2.65
C ARG A 150 10.07 1.54 3.13
N VAL A 151 8.75 1.46 3.05
CA VAL A 151 8.00 0.32 3.55
C VAL A 151 7.32 -0.43 2.39
N PRO A 152 7.49 -1.76 2.31
CA PRO A 152 6.76 -2.57 1.32
C PRO A 152 5.25 -2.48 1.54
N PHE A 153 4.51 -2.20 0.46
CA PHE A 153 3.05 -2.19 0.46
C PHE A 153 2.50 -3.44 -0.24
N LEU A 154 2.97 -3.71 -1.46
CA LEU A 154 2.76 -4.93 -2.26
C LEU A 154 4.14 -5.39 -2.78
N PRO A 155 4.30 -6.61 -3.33
CA PRO A 155 5.63 -7.12 -3.73
C PRO A 155 6.43 -6.21 -4.67
N LYS A 156 5.75 -5.46 -5.55
CA LYS A 156 6.38 -4.50 -6.48
C LYS A 156 6.05 -3.02 -6.17
N VAL A 157 5.42 -2.74 -5.03
CA VAL A 157 5.04 -1.38 -4.63
C VAL A 157 5.52 -1.13 -3.22
N SER A 158 6.40 -0.14 -3.07
CA SER A 158 6.80 0.40 -1.77
C SER A 158 6.45 1.88 -1.69
N ILE A 159 6.19 2.36 -0.49
CA ILE A 159 5.91 3.77 -0.22
C ILE A 159 6.94 4.26 0.78
N SER A 160 7.49 5.43 0.51
CA SER A 160 8.52 6.03 1.37
C SER A 160 7.94 7.21 2.15
N PHE A 161 8.19 7.25 3.46
CA PHE A 161 7.84 8.36 4.33
C PHE A 161 9.13 9.04 4.80
N VAL A 162 9.18 10.36 4.64
CA VAL A 162 10.31 11.19 5.01
C VAL A 162 9.82 12.25 5.98
N LEU A 163 10.54 12.45 7.06
CA LEU A 163 10.20 13.38 8.13
C LEU A 163 11.42 14.23 8.50
N TRP A 164 11.18 15.53 8.62
CA TRP A 164 12.08 16.50 9.22
C TRP A 164 11.52 16.87 10.58
N LYS A 165 12.36 16.76 11.60
CA LYS A 165 12.00 17.16 12.96
C LYS A 165 11.92 18.68 12.99
N GLY A 166 10.91 19.20 13.66
CA GLY A 166 10.85 20.63 13.98
C GLY A 166 11.91 21.01 15.01
N ASP A 167 12.19 22.30 15.05
CA ASP A 167 13.02 22.96 16.06
C ASP A 167 12.25 24.15 16.65
N ASP A 168 12.95 25.04 17.35
CA ASP A 168 12.34 26.19 18.02
C ASP A 168 11.81 27.24 17.00
N GLU A 169 12.26 27.19 15.75
CA GLU A 169 11.89 28.15 14.69
C GLU A 169 10.89 27.56 13.69
N PHE A 170 10.95 26.24 13.43
CA PHE A 170 10.15 25.57 12.40
C PHE A 170 9.37 24.37 12.95
N SER A 171 8.09 24.28 12.58
CA SER A 171 7.30 23.07 12.86
C SER A 171 7.82 21.85 12.08
N PRO A 172 7.60 20.62 12.58
CA PRO A 172 7.94 19.40 11.84
C PRO A 172 7.30 19.39 10.45
N ASP A 173 8.02 18.85 9.46
CA ASP A 173 7.53 18.70 8.10
C ASP A 173 7.77 17.28 7.59
N GLY A 174 7.08 16.89 6.52
CA GLY A 174 7.22 15.56 5.98
C GLY A 174 6.71 15.40 4.56
N LYS A 175 7.20 14.34 3.92
CA LYS A 175 6.91 14.03 2.52
C LYS A 175 6.70 12.55 2.34
N VAL A 176 5.85 12.21 1.38
CA VAL A 176 5.67 10.83 0.92
C VAL A 176 6.20 10.73 -0.51
N LEU A 177 7.08 9.76 -0.72
CA LEU A 177 7.75 9.51 -2.00
C LEU A 177 7.41 8.11 -2.52
N PHE A 178 7.45 7.97 -3.84
CA PHE A 178 7.11 6.76 -4.56
C PHE A 178 8.16 6.47 -5.63
N ASN A 179 8.33 5.20 -6.03
CA ASN A 179 8.97 4.92 -7.30
C ASN A 179 8.05 5.43 -8.42
N SER A 180 8.59 6.12 -9.44
CA SER A 180 7.86 6.63 -10.60
C SER A 180 7.01 5.56 -11.29
N ASN A 181 7.43 4.29 -11.25
CA ASN A 181 6.71 3.18 -11.83
C ASN A 181 5.44 2.78 -11.07
N ILE A 182 5.15 3.34 -9.89
CA ILE A 182 3.99 2.98 -9.05
C ILE A 182 2.65 3.08 -9.81
N THR A 183 2.57 4.03 -10.75
CA THR A 183 1.38 4.29 -11.58
C THR A 183 1.09 3.16 -12.57
N SER A 184 2.08 2.31 -12.83
CA SER A 184 1.91 1.06 -13.55
C SER A 184 1.06 0.06 -12.78
N TYR A 185 0.97 0.19 -11.45
CA TYR A 185 0.29 -0.77 -10.59
C TYR A 185 -1.01 -0.19 -10.02
N LEU A 186 -0.97 1.06 -9.57
CA LEU A 186 -2.06 1.74 -8.88
C LEU A 186 -2.45 3.03 -9.61
N SER A 187 -3.74 3.35 -9.65
CA SER A 187 -4.18 4.69 -10.06
C SER A 187 -3.74 5.73 -9.03
N THR A 188 -3.73 7.01 -9.42
CA THR A 188 -3.44 8.13 -8.51
C THR A 188 -4.32 8.09 -7.26
N GLU A 189 -5.62 7.80 -7.39
CA GLU A 189 -6.52 7.57 -6.25
C GLU A 189 -6.13 6.34 -5.42
N GLY A 190 -5.77 5.23 -6.09
CA GLY A 190 -5.26 4.03 -5.43
C GLY A 190 -3.99 4.29 -4.61
N ILE A 191 -3.13 5.20 -5.05
CA ILE A 191 -1.91 5.61 -4.33
C ILE A 191 -2.27 6.41 -3.07
N ILE A 192 -3.29 7.28 -3.10
CA ILE A 192 -3.79 7.97 -1.91
C ILE A 192 -4.27 6.94 -0.88
N ILE A 193 -5.11 5.99 -1.31
CA ILE A 193 -5.66 4.94 -0.46
C ILE A 193 -4.55 4.05 0.11
N ALA A 194 -3.59 3.63 -0.72
CA ALA A 194 -2.46 2.80 -0.30
C ALA A 194 -1.60 3.51 0.74
N SER A 195 -1.30 4.78 0.54
CA SER A 195 -0.51 5.60 1.47
C SER A 195 -1.23 5.78 2.80
N GLU A 196 -2.53 6.06 2.77
CA GLU A 196 -3.38 6.17 3.96
C GLU A 196 -3.45 4.84 4.73
N MET A 197 -3.64 3.72 4.03
CA MET A 197 -3.66 2.39 4.63
C MET A 197 -2.34 2.04 5.32
N LEU A 198 -1.22 2.33 4.68
CA LEU A 198 0.10 2.07 5.22
C LEU A 198 0.41 2.97 6.42
N PHE A 199 0.11 4.27 6.32
CA PHE A 199 0.23 5.21 7.44
C PHE A 199 -0.60 4.73 8.65
N ASN A 200 -1.87 4.36 8.43
CA ASN A 200 -2.73 3.86 9.50
C ASN A 200 -2.17 2.57 10.14
N ARG A 201 -1.52 1.70 9.35
CA ARG A 201 -0.86 0.51 9.90
C ARG A 201 0.35 0.87 10.75
N LEU A 202 1.24 1.75 10.28
CA LEU A 202 2.38 2.26 11.05
C LEU A 202 1.94 2.90 12.37
N LYS A 203 0.91 3.75 12.33
CA LYS A 203 0.27 4.35 13.49
C LYS A 203 -0.26 3.28 14.46
N SER A 204 -0.98 2.28 13.96
CA SER A 204 -1.56 1.22 14.80
C SER A 204 -0.50 0.38 15.54
N ILE A 205 0.65 0.12 14.91
CA ILE A 205 1.77 -0.62 15.52
C ILE A 205 2.40 0.23 16.63
N THR A 206 2.64 1.50 16.35
CA THR A 206 3.17 2.47 17.33
C THR A 206 2.26 2.61 18.55
N MET A 207 0.94 2.68 18.35
CA MET A 207 -0.02 2.83 19.45
C MET A 207 -0.17 1.57 20.31
N LYS A 208 0.03 0.38 19.72
CA LYS A 208 0.02 -0.88 20.49
C LYS A 208 1.23 -0.95 21.42
N GLU A 209 2.40 -0.56 20.93
CA GLU A 209 3.64 -0.54 21.74
C GLU A 209 3.49 0.32 23.00
N SER A 210 3.00 1.55 22.84
CA SER A 210 2.79 2.46 23.99
C SER A 210 1.85 1.91 25.05
N LYS A 211 0.97 0.95 24.70
CA LYS A 211 0.06 0.29 25.65
C LYS A 211 0.70 -0.91 26.35
N TYR A 212 1.69 -1.55 25.75
CA TYR A 212 2.37 -2.72 26.33
C TYR A 212 3.70 -2.37 27.02
N GLY A 213 4.30 -1.21 26.74
CA GLY A 213 5.51 -0.71 27.40
C GLY A 213 5.27 0.06 28.71
N GLN A 214 4.07 0.02 29.27
CA GLN A 214 3.73 0.60 30.58
C GLN A 214 3.30 -0.45 31.64
N ASN A 215 3.57 -1.73 31.40
CA ASN A 215 3.42 -2.79 32.39
C ASN A 215 4.79 -3.37 32.77
#